data_AF-A0A530ZQQ2-F1
#
_entry.id   AF-A0A530ZQQ2-F1
#
_cell.length_a   1.000
_cell.length_b   1.000
_cell.length_c   1.000
_cell.angle_alpha   90.00
_cell.angle_beta   90.00
_cell.angle_gamma   90.00
#
_symmetry.space_group_name_H-M   'P 1'
#
loop_
_entity.id
_entity.type
_entity.pdbx_description
1 polymer ?
#
loop_
_entity_poly.entity_id
_entity_poly.type
_entity_poly.pdbx_seq_one_letter_code
_entity_poly.pdbx_strand_id
1 'polypeptide(L)'
;MNWRRYFWPVVGVAAVVFSLWLLLHELRGISLDDVWDGIVAIPARGWVLAALSSVIAYASLAGYDHIALLHIGKKVSWLFVT
;
A
#
# COMPACT_ATOMS: atom_id res chain seq x y z
N MET A 1 -5.69 -28.21 -18.37
CA MET A 1 -5.61 -27.60 -17.01
C MET A 1 -4.62 -26.44 -17.05
N ASN A 2 -5.07 -25.22 -16.72
CA ASN A 2 -4.32 -23.96 -16.94
C ASN A 2 -3.18 -23.75 -15.92
N TRP A 3 -2.10 -24.54 -16.02
CA TRP A 3 -0.96 -24.53 -15.08
C TRP A 3 -0.29 -23.16 -14.90
N ARG A 4 -0.23 -22.35 -15.96
CA ARG A 4 0.36 -21.00 -15.93
C ARG A 4 -0.42 -20.02 -15.03
N ARG A 5 -1.73 -20.25 -14.83
CA ARG A 5 -2.55 -19.40 -13.94
C ARG A 5 -2.33 -19.69 -12.47
N TYR A 6 -1.82 -20.87 -12.12
CA TYR A 6 -1.53 -21.24 -10.73
C TYR A 6 -0.09 -20.90 -10.32
N PHE A 7 0.83 -20.89 -11.28
CA PHE A 7 2.24 -20.55 -11.03
C PHE A 7 2.42 -19.14 -10.45
N TRP A 8 1.78 -18.12 -11.03
CA TRP A 8 1.91 -16.73 -10.58
C TRP A 8 1.37 -16.49 -9.15
N PRO A 9 0.17 -16.97 -8.78
CA PRO A 9 -0.29 -16.93 -7.39
C PRO A 9 0.66 -17.63 -6.41
N VAL A 10 1.20 -18.80 -6.77
CA VAL A 10 2.13 -19.54 -5.91
C VAL A 10 3.43 -18.75 -5.70
N VAL A 11 3.97 -18.14 -6.76
CA VAL A 11 5.15 -17.27 -6.64
C VAL A 11 4.84 -16.04 -5.77
N GLY A 12 3.66 -15.44 -5.93
CA GLY A 12 3.22 -14.33 -5.07
C GLY A 12 3.13 -14.74 -3.60
N VAL A 13 2.50 -15.88 -3.30
CA VAL A 13 2.41 -16.42 -1.94
C VAL A 13 3.79 -16.75 -1.39
N ALA A 14 4.67 -17.36 -2.18
CA ALA A 14 6.04 -17.67 -1.77
C ALA A 14 6.80 -16.39 -1.42
N ALA A 15 6.65 -15.32 -2.21
CA ALA A 15 7.25 -14.02 -1.92
C ALA A 15 6.71 -13.41 -0.61
N VAL A 16 5.40 -13.51 -0.36
CA VAL A 16 4.79 -13.05 0.89
C VAL A 16 5.30 -13.84 2.09
N VAL A 17 5.35 -15.17 1.99
CA VAL A 17 5.86 -16.05 3.07
C VAL A 17 7.34 -15.76 3.34
N PHE A 18 8.14 -15.58 2.30
CA PHE A 18 9.55 -15.22 2.42
C PHE A 18 9.73 -13.85 3.09
N SER A 19 8.95 -12.85 2.70
CA SER A 19 8.96 -11.52 3.30
C SER A 19 8.58 -11.57 4.78
N LEU A 20 7.55 -12.35 5.14
CA LEU A 20 7.15 -12.53 6.54
C LEU A 20 8.23 -13.26 7.35
N TRP A 21 8.83 -14.30 6.78
CA TRP A 21 9.91 -15.04 7.44
C TRP A 21 11.13 -14.16 7.72
N LEU A 22 11.55 -13.34 6.75
CA LEU A 22 12.63 -12.37 6.92
C LEU A 22 12.27 -11.35 8.00
N LEU A 23 11.06 -10.78 7.94
CA LEU A 23 10.60 -9.82 8.93
C LEU A 23 10.60 -10.42 10.35
N LEU A 24 10.12 -11.65 10.53
CA LEU A 24 10.12 -12.33 11.83
C LEU A 24 11.53 -12.67 12.33
N HIS A 25 12.48 -12.94 11.42
CA HIS A 25 13.88 -13.18 11.78
C HIS A 25 14.53 -11.88 12.27
N GLU A 26 14.31 -10.78 11.56
CA GLU A 26 14.81 -9.45 11.91
C GLU A 26 14.15 -8.94 13.22
N LEU A 27 12.83 -9.09 13.35
CA LEU A 27 12.10 -8.72 14.58
C LEU A 27 12.48 -9.57 15.79
N ARG A 28 13.02 -10.78 15.63
CA ARG A 28 13.55 -11.55 16.77
C ARG A 28 14.86 -10.96 17.30
N GLY A 29 15.59 -10.21 16.48
CA GLY A 29 16.79 -9.49 16.89
C GLY A 29 16.50 -8.12 17.51
N ILE A 30 15.28 -7.59 17.34
CA ILE A 30 14.86 -6.25 17.79
C ILE A 30 13.86 -6.42 18.93
N SER A 31 14.05 -5.74 20.07
CA SER A 31 13.08 -5.84 21.16
C SER A 31 11.74 -5.23 20.74
N LEU A 32 10.62 -5.79 21.21
CA LEU A 32 9.30 -5.16 21.03
C LEU A 32 9.28 -3.72 21.61
N ASP A 33 10.12 -3.48 22.62
CA ASP A 33 10.31 -2.16 23.22
C ASP A 33 10.96 -1.17 22.23
N ASP A 34 11.92 -1.62 21.40
CA ASP A 34 12.57 -0.76 20.40
C ASP A 34 11.56 -0.31 19.31
N VAL A 35 10.59 -1.17 18.97
CA VAL A 35 9.50 -0.82 18.05
C VAL A 35 8.59 0.23 18.67
N TRP A 36 8.26 0.09 19.96
CA TRP A 36 7.44 1.05 20.68
C TRP A 36 8.12 2.41 20.81
N ASP A 37 9.41 2.42 21.17
CA ASP A 37 10.23 3.63 21.23
C ASP A 37 10.34 4.29 19.86
N GLY A 38 10.46 3.49 18.80
CA GLY A 38 10.41 3.96 17.42
C GLY A 38 9.10 4.67 17.07
N ILE A 39 7.96 4.13 17.49
CA ILE A 39 6.63 4.74 17.26
C ILE A 39 6.49 6.05 18.04
N VAL A 40 6.90 6.07 19.31
CA VAL A 40 6.83 7.26 20.17
C VAL A 40 7.80 8.36 19.72
N ALA A 41 8.94 7.98 19.13
CA ALA A 41 9.91 8.91 18.58
C ALA A 41 9.39 9.68 17.34
N ILE A 42 8.35 9.19 16.67
CA ILE A 42 7.80 9.86 15.48
C ILE A 42 7.10 11.16 15.89
N PRO A 43 7.60 12.33 15.47
CA PRO A 43 6.98 13.59 15.83
C PRO A 43 5.63 13.76 15.11
N ALA A 44 4.69 14.48 15.73
CA ALA A 44 3.35 14.70 15.18
C ALA A 44 3.34 15.27 13.74
N ARG A 45 4.36 16.05 13.36
CA ARG A 45 4.55 16.54 11.98
C ARG A 45 4.70 15.40 10.95
N GLY A 46 5.34 14.30 11.32
CA GLY A 46 5.52 13.14 10.45
C GLY A 46 4.19 12.46 10.15
N TRP A 47 3.33 12.32 11.16
CA TRP A 47 1.96 11.82 11.01
C TRP A 47 1.11 12.70 10.11
N VAL A 48 1.17 14.03 10.29
CA VAL A 48 0.44 14.99 9.45
C VAL A 48 0.92 14.92 8.00
N LEU A 49 2.23 14.91 7.76
CA LEU A 49 2.79 14.79 6.41
C LEU A 49 2.44 13.45 5.76
N ALA A 50 2.46 12.35 6.50
CA ALA A 50 2.05 11.03 6.00
C ALA A 50 0.56 11.03 5.60
N ALA A 51 -0.31 11.59 6.44
CA ALA A 51 -1.74 11.72 6.13
C ALA A 51 -1.97 12.59 4.88
N LEU A 52 -1.31 13.74 4.79
CA LEU A 52 -1.38 14.62 3.61
C LEU A 52 -0.85 13.92 2.35
N SER A 53 0.26 13.21 2.46
CA SER A 53 0.82 12.43 1.35
C SER A 53 -0.15 11.34 0.89
N SER A 54 -0.80 10.64 1.82
CA SER A 54 -1.85 9.66 1.49
C SER A 54 -3.02 10.31 0.75
N VAL A 55 -3.49 11.47 1.19
CA VAL A 55 -4.57 12.21 0.50
C VAL A 55 -4.14 12.62 -0.91
N ILE A 56 -2.91 13.12 -1.08
CA ILE A 56 -2.37 13.49 -2.40
C ILE A 56 -2.24 12.26 -3.31
N ALA A 57 -1.80 11.12 -2.78
CA ALA A 57 -1.70 9.88 -3.55
C ALA A 57 -3.07 9.41 -4.04
N TYR A 58 -4.09 9.42 -3.18
CA TYR A 58 -5.47 9.10 -3.56
C TYR A 58 -6.05 10.12 -4.56
N ALA A 59 -5.81 11.41 -4.35
CA ALA A 59 -6.23 12.45 -5.28
C ALA A 59 -5.57 12.27 -6.66
N SER A 60 -4.31 11.85 -6.69
CA SER A 60 -3.60 11.54 -7.93
C SER A 60 -4.23 10.33 -8.63
N LEU A 61 -4.54 9.26 -7.89
CA LEU A 61 -5.20 8.07 -8.43
C LEU A 61 -6.59 8.40 -9.01
N ALA A 62 -7.40 9.14 -8.27
CA ALA A 62 -8.69 9.64 -8.73
C ALA A 62 -8.55 10.58 -9.95
N GLY A 63 -7.48 11.39 -10.00
CA GLY A 63 -7.13 12.22 -11.15
C GLY A 63 -6.79 11.40 -12.40
N TYR A 64 -6.04 10.31 -12.25
CA TYR A 64 -5.78 9.37 -13.34
C TYR A 64 -7.08 8.75 -13.87
N ASP A 65 -7.95 8.29 -12.97
CA ASP A 65 -9.26 7.73 -13.34
C ASP A 65 -10.12 8.79 -14.04
N HIS A 66 -10.06 10.06 -13.61
CA HIS A 66 -10.76 11.16 -14.25
C HIS A 66 -10.27 11.41 -15.69
N ILE A 67 -8.95 11.39 -15.91
CA ILE A 67 -8.36 11.55 -17.25
C ILE A 67 -8.74 10.38 -18.15
N ALA A 68 -8.77 9.15 -17.63
CA ALA A 68 -9.18 7.96 -18.36
C ALA A 68 -10.67 8.03 -18.77
N LEU A 69 -11.55 8.49 -17.86
CA LEU A 69 -12.99 8.66 -18.13
C LEU A 69 -13.27 9.78 -19.15
N LEU A 70 -12.50 10.87 -19.11
CA LEU A 70 -12.55 11.95 -20.12
C LEU A 70 -12.18 11.44 -21.52
N HIS A 71 -11.15 10.59 -21.64
CA HIS A 71 -10.73 10.00 -22.91
C HIS A 71 -11.76 9.00 -23.49
N ILE A 72 -12.54 8.32 -22.63
CA ILE A 72 -13.58 7.36 -23.04
C ILE A 72 -14.93 8.06 -23.34
N GLY A 73 -15.03 9.39 -23.14
CA GLY A 73 -16.24 10.17 -23.46
C GLY A 73 -17.43 9.90 -22.55
N LYS A 74 -17.25 9.16 -21.44
CA LYS A 74 -18.27 8.89 -20.43
C LYS A 74 -18.02 9.78 -19.21
N LYS A 75 -18.83 10.84 -19.05
CA LYS A 75 -18.85 11.67 -17.84
C LYS A 75 -19.54 10.93 -16.71
N VAL A 76 -18.79 10.14 -15.93
CA VAL A 76 -19.29 9.61 -14.65
C VAL A 76 -19.16 10.73 -13.61
N SER A 77 -20.20 10.95 -12.81
CA SER A 77 -20.20 12.02 -11.80
C SER A 77 -19.13 11.73 -10.74
N TRP A 78 -18.50 12.81 -10.25
CA TRP A 78 -17.45 12.80 -9.22
C TRP A 78 -17.87 12.09 -7.91
N LEU A 79 -19.15 11.75 -7.76
CA LEU A 79 -19.73 11.08 -6.60
C LEU A 79 -19.68 9.54 -6.65
N PHE A 80 -19.19 8.93 -7.73
CA PHE A 80 -18.97 7.47 -7.78
C PHE A 80 -17.55 7.05 -7.38
N VAL A 81 -16.67 8.01 -7.09
CA VAL A 81 -15.26 7.78 -6.73
C VAL A 81 -15.02 7.99 -5.22
N THR A 82 -16.08 8.26 -4.44
CA THR A 82 -16.07 8.21 -2.98
C THR A 82 -16.91 7.02 -2.51
#